data_AF-A0AAI9TG06-F1
#
_entry.id   AF-A0AAI9TG06-F1
#
_cell.length_a   1.000
_cell.length_b   1.000
_cell.length_c   1.000
_cell.angle_alpha   90.00
_cell.angle_beta   90.00
_cell.angle_gamma   90.00
#
_symmetry.space_group_name_H-M   'P 1'
#
loop_
_entity.id
_entity.type
_entity.pdbx_description
1 polymer ?
#
loop_
_entity_poly.entity_id
_entity_poly.type
_entity_poly.pdbx_seq_one_letter_code
_entity_poly.pdbx_strand_id
1 'polypeptide(L)'
;MINPIFWKLDNALANFYGFNAIINVANASTAALDHINVTVPNSAPSIYAYGTDTTGTTANSCLYFSGPTSNGPYESGNGIITTHNVTLNSGSKRSSSFLRDSPKGDIYVYDSVIHSVDIGSATYYALETIEADNFLSDSGYGPVVF
;
A
#
# COMPACT_ATOMS: atom_id res chain seq x y z
N MET A 1 29.25 25.31 4.99
CA MET A 1 28.60 24.11 5.55
C MET A 1 27.14 24.16 5.16
N ILE A 2 26.71 23.23 4.31
CA ILE A 2 25.31 23.11 3.89
C ILE A 2 24.61 22.31 4.98
N ASN A 3 23.62 22.90 5.64
CA ASN A 3 22.76 22.16 6.56
C ASN A 3 21.90 21.19 5.74
N PRO A 4 21.92 19.88 6.00
CA PRO A 4 20.96 18.99 5.38
C PRO A 4 19.58 19.30 5.96
N ILE A 5 18.69 19.81 5.11
CA ILE A 5 17.26 19.89 5.40
C ILE A 5 16.75 18.45 5.31
N PHE A 6 16.60 17.80 6.47
CA PHE A 6 15.82 16.57 6.57
C PHE A 6 14.34 16.96 6.54
N TRP A 7 13.69 16.73 5.40
CA TRP A 7 12.24 16.78 5.31
C TRP A 7 11.67 15.55 6.01
N LYS A 8 11.44 15.64 7.31
CA LYS A 8 10.54 14.71 7.99
C LYS A 8 9.12 15.16 7.67
N LEU A 9 8.52 14.58 6.64
CA LEU A 9 7.15 14.87 6.26
C LEU A 9 6.19 14.17 7.25
N ASP A 10 5.99 14.78 8.41
CA ASP A 10 4.93 14.40 9.35
C ASP A 10 3.60 14.97 8.81
N ASN A 11 2.93 14.25 7.91
CA ASN A 11 1.58 14.65 7.49
C ASN A 11 0.71 13.40 7.32
N ALA A 12 -0.18 13.16 8.29
CA ALA A 12 -1.22 12.14 8.21
C ALA A 12 -2.12 12.31 6.96
N LEU A 13 -2.13 13.50 6.34
CA LEU A 13 -2.81 13.80 5.09
C LEU A 13 -2.01 13.46 3.83
N ALA A 14 -0.68 13.32 3.91
CA ALA A 14 0.17 13.02 2.75
C ALA A 14 0.02 11.57 2.25
N ASN A 15 -0.49 10.69 3.11
CA ASN A 15 -0.79 9.31 2.80
C ASN A 15 -2.07 9.17 1.94
N PHE A 16 -3.02 10.09 2.11
CA PHE A 16 -4.23 10.14 1.29
C PHE A 16 -3.92 10.86 -0.02
N TYR A 17 -4.47 10.36 -1.13
CA TYR A 17 -4.26 10.89 -2.48
C TYR A 17 -2.84 10.73 -3.05
N GLY A 18 -1.98 9.90 -2.43
CA GLY A 18 -0.72 9.44 -3.03
C GLY A 18 0.38 10.49 -3.23
N PHE A 19 0.24 11.68 -2.65
CA PHE A 19 1.18 12.80 -2.87
C PHE A 19 2.61 12.51 -2.39
N ASN A 20 2.80 11.46 -1.59
CA ASN A 20 4.10 11.03 -1.06
C ASN A 20 4.32 9.52 -1.24
N ALA A 21 3.65 8.87 -2.21
CA ALA A 21 3.88 7.46 -2.48
C ALA A 21 5.34 7.19 -2.85
N ILE A 22 5.92 6.09 -2.38
CA ILE A 22 7.27 5.69 -2.82
C ILE A 22 7.27 5.42 -4.32
N ILE A 23 6.21 4.76 -4.80
CA ILE A 23 5.96 4.54 -6.22
C ILE A 23 4.58 5.09 -6.54
N ASN A 24 4.55 6.13 -7.38
CA ASN A 24 3.31 6.72 -7.88
C ASN A 24 3.11 6.31 -9.34
N VAL A 25 2.01 5.62 -9.62
CA VAL A 25 1.58 5.21 -10.96
C VAL A 25 0.31 5.98 -11.28
N ALA A 26 0.35 6.83 -12.29
CA ALA A 26 -0.78 7.70 -12.62
C ALA A 26 -0.80 8.06 -14.11
N ASN A 27 -1.91 8.66 -14.56
CA ASN A 27 -2.09 9.18 -15.93
C ASN A 27 -2.05 8.08 -17.00
N ALA A 28 -2.86 7.03 -16.84
CA ALA A 28 -2.91 5.88 -17.75
C ALA A 28 -1.55 5.17 -17.89
N SER A 29 -0.76 5.18 -16.81
CA SER A 29 0.57 4.56 -16.78
C SER A 29 0.50 3.14 -16.24
N THR A 30 1.49 2.34 -16.64
CA THR A 30 1.69 1.00 -16.12
C THR A 30 3.05 0.90 -15.44
N ALA A 31 3.10 0.29 -14.26
CA ALA A 31 4.33 -0.10 -13.58
C ALA A 31 4.33 -1.60 -13.31
N ALA A 32 5.49 -2.23 -13.55
CA ALA A 32 5.74 -3.63 -13.21
C ALA A 32 6.97 -3.72 -12.32
N LEU A 33 6.76 -4.26 -11.12
CA LEU A 33 7.75 -4.34 -10.05
C LEU A 33 7.99 -5.82 -9.73
N ASP A 34 9.21 -6.30 -9.90
CA ASP A 34 9.52 -7.71 -9.71
C ASP A 34 10.87 -7.87 -9.00
N HIS A 35 10.92 -8.75 -8.00
CA HIS A 35 12.10 -8.97 -7.15
C HIS A 35 12.63 -7.68 -6.47
N ILE A 36 11.74 -6.85 -5.93
CA ILE A 36 12.10 -5.62 -5.23
C ILE A 36 11.85 -5.68 -3.72
N ASN A 37 12.55 -4.82 -2.98
CA ASN A 37 12.28 -4.53 -1.58
C ASN A 37 11.89 -3.06 -1.44
N VAL A 38 10.70 -2.78 -0.94
CA VAL A 38 10.23 -1.41 -0.66
C VAL A 38 10.14 -1.22 0.85
N THR A 39 10.75 -0.14 1.33
CA THR A 39 10.68 0.25 2.74
C THR A 39 10.08 1.65 2.84
N VAL A 40 9.00 1.79 3.60
CA VAL A 40 8.33 3.07 3.84
C VAL A 40 8.50 3.48 5.31
N PRO A 41 9.43 4.41 5.62
CA PRO A 41 9.70 4.84 6.99
C PRO A 41 8.76 5.94 7.49
N ASN A 42 7.97 6.56 6.62
CA ASN A 42 7.10 7.71 6.91
C ASN A 42 5.64 7.45 6.50
N SER A 43 4.76 8.42 6.72
CA SER A 43 3.32 8.36 6.42
C SER A 43 3.04 8.40 4.91
N ALA A 44 3.31 7.29 4.22
CA ALA A 44 3.14 7.15 2.77
C ALA A 44 2.66 5.76 2.38
N PRO A 45 1.98 5.62 1.22
CA PRO A 45 1.77 4.32 0.60
C PRO A 45 3.05 3.84 -0.09
N SER A 46 3.30 2.52 -0.04
CA SER A 46 4.40 1.90 -0.78
C SER A 46 4.22 2.06 -2.29
N ILE A 47 3.02 1.77 -2.78
CA ILE A 47 2.64 1.90 -4.18
C ILE A 47 1.27 2.57 -4.20
N TYR A 48 1.13 3.60 -5.02
CA TYR A 48 -0.13 4.27 -5.26
C TYR A 48 -0.45 4.22 -6.76
N ALA A 49 -1.62 3.68 -7.10
CA ALA A 49 -2.11 3.64 -8.47
C ALA A 49 -3.38 4.50 -8.57
N TYR A 50 -3.37 5.50 -9.45
CA TYR A 50 -4.48 6.43 -9.61
C TYR A 50 -4.83 6.80 -11.05
N GLY A 51 -6.12 6.67 -11.38
CA GLY A 51 -6.71 7.09 -12.64
C GLY A 51 -7.08 5.91 -13.55
N THR A 52 -8.05 6.13 -14.43
CA THR A 52 -8.41 5.17 -15.49
C THR A 52 -7.21 4.73 -16.31
N ASP A 53 -7.19 3.47 -16.73
CA ASP A 53 -6.12 2.81 -17.51
C ASP A 53 -4.76 2.78 -16.79
N THR A 54 -4.75 2.96 -15.47
CA THR A 54 -3.52 2.93 -14.67
C THR A 54 -3.40 1.59 -13.97
N THR A 55 -2.26 0.92 -14.13
CA THR A 55 -2.03 -0.41 -13.55
C THR A 55 -0.69 -0.49 -12.81
N GLY A 56 -0.72 -1.01 -11.58
CA GLY A 56 0.47 -1.31 -10.78
C GLY A 56 0.55 -2.80 -10.51
N THR A 57 1.59 -3.47 -11.01
CA THR A 57 1.82 -4.89 -10.77
C THR A 57 3.06 -5.09 -9.91
N THR A 58 2.96 -5.96 -8.90
CA THR A 58 4.09 -6.30 -8.01
C THR A 58 4.18 -7.80 -7.83
N ALA A 59 5.36 -8.37 -8.10
CA ALA A 59 5.60 -9.80 -8.00
C ALA A 59 6.89 -10.12 -7.25
N ASN A 60 6.92 -11.26 -6.55
CA ASN A 60 8.14 -11.83 -5.94
C ASN A 60 8.91 -10.82 -5.06
N SER A 61 8.19 -10.00 -4.31
CA SER A 61 8.74 -8.80 -3.66
C SER A 61 8.40 -8.75 -2.17
N CYS A 62 9.09 -7.87 -1.44
CA CYS A 62 8.79 -7.59 -0.04
C CYS A 62 8.48 -6.10 0.14
N LEU A 63 7.35 -5.78 0.77
CA LEU A 63 6.97 -4.42 1.11
C LEU A 63 6.90 -4.29 2.63
N TYR A 64 7.69 -3.39 3.20
CA TYR A 64 7.72 -3.10 4.62
C TYR A 64 7.37 -1.64 4.86
N PHE A 65 6.42 -1.38 5.76
CA PHE A 65 5.95 -0.03 6.04
C PHE A 65 5.64 0.13 7.53
N SER A 66 6.37 1.02 8.17
CA SER A 66 6.34 1.21 9.63
C SER A 66 6.17 2.67 10.06
N GLY A 67 5.95 3.57 9.11
CA GLY A 67 5.63 4.97 9.42
C GLY A 67 4.28 5.09 10.14
N PRO A 68 4.04 6.13 10.97
CA PRO A 68 2.71 6.45 11.47
C PRO A 68 1.77 6.59 10.26
N THR A 69 0.63 5.90 10.22
CA THR A 69 -0.27 5.93 9.03
C THR A 69 0.47 5.69 7.71
N SER A 70 1.19 4.56 7.57
CA SER A 70 1.86 4.19 6.33
C SER A 70 1.15 3.00 5.70
N ASN A 71 0.94 3.01 4.40
CA ASN A 71 0.11 2.02 3.74
C ASN A 71 0.94 1.11 2.83
N GLY A 72 0.44 -0.10 2.61
CA GLY A 72 0.93 -0.95 1.53
C GLY A 72 0.45 -0.42 0.17
N PRO A 73 0.11 -1.29 -0.78
CA PRO A 73 -0.48 -0.86 -2.04
C PRO A 73 -1.83 -0.17 -1.84
N TYR A 74 -2.00 0.99 -2.46
CA TYR A 74 -3.17 1.83 -2.35
C TYR A 74 -3.69 2.23 -3.74
N GLU A 75 -4.91 1.79 -4.06
CA GLU A 75 -5.64 2.15 -5.28
C GLU A 75 -6.68 3.25 -5.01
N SER A 76 -6.84 4.17 -5.96
CA SER A 76 -8.05 5.00 -6.06
C SER A 76 -8.23 5.51 -7.50
N GLY A 77 -9.42 6.01 -7.86
CA GLY A 77 -9.56 6.71 -9.13
C GLY A 77 -9.69 5.80 -10.36
N ASN A 78 -10.20 4.57 -10.20
CA ASN A 78 -10.27 3.54 -11.24
C ASN A 78 -8.90 2.97 -11.65
N GLY A 79 -7.94 2.96 -10.73
CA GLY A 79 -6.69 2.24 -10.91
C GLY A 79 -6.86 0.74 -10.70
N ILE A 80 -5.84 -0.03 -11.12
CA ILE A 80 -5.76 -1.46 -10.83
C ILE A 80 -4.45 -1.74 -10.14
N ILE A 81 -4.49 -2.48 -9.03
CA ILE A 81 -3.31 -3.05 -8.39
C ILE A 81 -3.39 -4.56 -8.43
N THR A 82 -2.30 -5.21 -8.81
CA THR A 82 -2.16 -6.67 -8.78
C THR A 82 -0.88 -7.06 -8.08
N THR A 83 -0.99 -7.92 -7.08
CA THR A 83 0.13 -8.36 -6.25
C THR A 83 0.21 -9.88 -6.25
N HIS A 84 1.39 -10.45 -6.51
CA HIS A 84 1.57 -11.90 -6.62
C HIS A 84 2.85 -12.38 -5.91
N ASN A 85 2.75 -13.38 -5.02
CA ASN A 85 3.91 -13.87 -4.27
C ASN A 85 4.68 -12.73 -3.57
N VAL A 86 3.96 -11.92 -2.79
CA VAL A 86 4.53 -10.77 -2.07
C VAL A 86 4.38 -10.96 -0.57
N THR A 87 5.42 -10.60 0.17
CA THR A 87 5.33 -10.46 1.62
C THR A 87 5.14 -8.99 1.99
N LEU A 88 4.05 -8.70 2.69
CA LEU A 88 3.73 -7.38 3.24
C LEU A 88 3.86 -7.40 4.76
N ASN A 89 4.62 -6.46 5.30
CA ASN A 89 4.76 -6.29 6.74
C ASN A 89 4.40 -4.84 7.12
N SER A 90 3.35 -4.66 7.90
CA SER A 90 2.94 -3.36 8.43
C SER A 90 3.22 -3.25 9.92
N GLY A 91 3.83 -2.14 10.33
CA GLY A 91 4.45 -2.00 11.65
C GLY A 91 3.89 -0.89 12.54
N SER A 92 2.70 -0.38 12.28
CA SER A 92 2.30 0.91 12.84
C SER A 92 0.80 1.16 12.89
N LYS A 93 0.38 2.15 13.69
CA LYS A 93 -1.00 2.57 13.88
C LYS A 93 -1.61 3.12 12.59
N ARG A 94 -2.78 2.58 12.20
CA ARG A 94 -3.56 2.96 10.99
C ARG A 94 -2.80 2.79 9.66
N SER A 95 -2.04 1.72 9.57
CA SER A 95 -1.19 1.31 8.46
C SER A 95 -1.76 0.06 7.79
N SER A 96 -2.73 0.26 6.89
CA SER A 96 -3.41 -0.87 6.25
C SER A 96 -2.52 -1.45 5.14
N SER A 97 -2.64 -2.76 4.91
CA SER A 97 -1.74 -3.44 3.97
C SER A 97 -2.22 -3.35 2.54
N PHE A 98 -3.53 -3.36 2.33
CA PHE A 98 -4.15 -2.97 1.08
C PHE A 98 -5.21 -1.92 1.35
N LEU A 99 -5.18 -0.85 0.57
CA LEU A 99 -6.15 0.23 0.68
C LEU A 99 -6.78 0.54 -0.65
N ARG A 100 -8.04 0.91 -0.58
CA ARG A 100 -8.80 1.29 -1.75
C ARG A 100 -9.80 2.40 -1.42
N ASP A 101 -9.84 3.42 -2.26
CA ASP A 101 -10.71 4.61 -2.08
C ASP A 101 -11.48 4.95 -3.36
N SER A 102 -12.53 5.77 -3.23
CA SER A 102 -13.42 6.18 -4.33
C SER A 102 -12.73 7.14 -5.31
N PRO A 103 -13.06 7.12 -6.62
CA PRO A 103 -14.00 6.23 -7.33
C PRO A 103 -13.42 4.84 -7.65
N LYS A 104 -14.31 3.90 -8.01
CA LYS A 104 -14.06 2.45 -8.08
C LYS A 104 -12.82 2.06 -8.91
N GLY A 105 -11.81 1.46 -8.29
CA GLY A 105 -10.87 0.55 -8.96
C GLY A 105 -10.77 -0.82 -8.29
N ASP A 106 -9.78 -1.62 -8.69
CA ASP A 106 -9.70 -3.04 -8.31
C ASP A 106 -8.32 -3.40 -7.72
N ILE A 107 -8.33 -4.23 -6.68
CA ILE A 107 -7.11 -4.82 -6.10
C ILE A 107 -7.23 -6.34 -6.17
N TYR A 108 -6.21 -6.96 -6.76
CA TYR A 108 -6.05 -8.40 -6.87
C TYR A 108 -4.81 -8.86 -6.11
N VAL A 109 -4.94 -9.86 -5.23
CA VAL A 109 -3.85 -10.35 -4.38
C VAL A 109 -3.75 -11.87 -4.46
N TYR A 110 -2.60 -12.38 -4.88
CA TYR A 110 -2.37 -13.81 -5.10
C TYR A 110 -1.13 -14.29 -4.37
N ASP A 111 -1.17 -15.50 -3.81
CA ASP A 111 0.00 -16.20 -3.26
C ASP A 111 0.82 -15.38 -2.24
N SER A 112 0.18 -14.45 -1.52
CA SER A 112 0.87 -13.44 -0.73
C SER A 112 0.65 -13.62 0.77
N VAL A 113 1.56 -13.07 1.56
CA VAL A 113 1.50 -13.11 3.03
C VAL A 113 1.53 -11.68 3.56
N ILE A 114 0.51 -11.29 4.31
CA ILE A 114 0.50 -10.02 5.05
C ILE A 114 0.60 -10.30 6.54
N HIS A 115 1.51 -9.60 7.20
CA HIS A 115 1.53 -9.46 8.64
C HIS A 115 1.38 -8.00 9.03
N SER A 116 0.33 -7.66 9.76
CA SER A 116 0.20 -6.35 10.40
C SER A 116 0.43 -6.48 11.91
N VAL A 117 1.44 -5.80 12.41
CA VAL A 117 1.72 -5.68 13.85
C VAL A 117 1.16 -4.35 14.37
N ASP A 118 0.88 -4.32 15.68
CA ASP A 118 0.28 -3.20 16.42
C ASP A 118 -1.22 -2.92 16.16
N ILE A 119 -1.73 -1.86 16.79
CA ILE A 119 -3.16 -1.59 16.97
C ILE A 119 -3.73 -0.74 15.82
N GLY A 120 -4.86 -1.18 15.27
CA GLY A 120 -5.82 -0.29 14.59
C GLY A 120 -5.67 -0.16 13.09
N SER A 121 -5.08 -1.15 12.42
CA SER A 121 -4.92 -1.18 10.96
C SER A 121 -5.50 -2.46 10.41
N ALA A 122 -6.35 -2.36 9.39
CA ALA A 122 -6.86 -3.55 8.73
C ALA A 122 -5.82 -4.07 7.76
N THR A 123 -5.70 -5.39 7.61
CA THR A 123 -4.92 -5.91 6.47
C THR A 123 -5.56 -5.51 5.15
N TYR A 124 -6.90 -5.42 5.13
CA TYR A 124 -7.71 -4.90 4.03
C TYR A 124 -8.60 -3.76 4.51
N TYR A 125 -8.41 -2.58 3.92
CA TYR A 125 -9.35 -1.48 4.02
C TYR A 125 -9.85 -1.16 2.62
N ALA A 126 -11.10 -1.52 2.31
CA ALA A 126 -11.62 -1.29 0.98
C ALA A 126 -13.09 -0.92 0.98
N LEU A 127 -13.40 0.07 0.15
CA LEU A 127 -14.73 0.24 -0.38
C LEU A 127 -14.88 -0.74 -1.55
N GLU A 128 -15.98 -1.49 -1.67
CA GLU A 128 -16.24 -2.44 -2.78
C GLU A 128 -15.36 -3.73 -2.84
N THR A 129 -14.63 -3.99 -3.94
CA THR A 129 -14.07 -5.32 -4.25
C THR A 129 -12.56 -5.39 -4.05
N ILE A 130 -12.13 -6.37 -3.25
CA ILE A 130 -10.77 -6.93 -3.28
C ILE A 130 -10.93 -8.41 -3.58
N GLU A 131 -10.17 -8.90 -4.56
CA GLU A 131 -10.08 -10.33 -4.86
C GLU A 131 -8.76 -10.86 -4.34
N ALA A 132 -8.82 -11.90 -3.50
CA ALA A 132 -7.65 -12.51 -2.89
C ALA A 132 -7.72 -14.03 -2.97
N ASP A 133 -6.64 -14.68 -3.43
CA ASP A 133 -6.52 -16.14 -3.55
C ASP A 133 -5.18 -16.65 -3.01
N ASN A 134 -5.21 -17.83 -2.40
CA ASN A 134 -4.07 -18.47 -1.72
C ASN A 134 -3.25 -17.49 -0.86
N PHE A 135 -3.94 -16.84 0.06
CA PHE A 135 -3.45 -15.66 0.74
C PHE A 135 -3.55 -15.79 2.27
N LEU A 136 -2.50 -15.38 3.01
CA LEU A 136 -2.50 -15.34 4.48
C LEU A 136 -2.53 -13.90 4.99
N SER A 137 -3.54 -13.57 5.78
CA SER A 137 -3.61 -12.33 6.57
C SER A 137 -3.46 -12.62 8.05
N ASP A 138 -2.42 -12.08 8.67
CA ASP A 138 -2.27 -12.05 10.12
C ASP A 138 -2.35 -10.61 10.63
N SER A 139 -3.24 -10.35 11.59
CA SER A 139 -3.38 -9.06 12.23
C SER A 139 -3.23 -9.21 13.73
N GLY A 140 -2.19 -8.60 14.30
CA GLY A 140 -1.87 -8.76 15.71
C GLY A 140 -2.93 -8.19 16.64
N TYR A 141 -3.24 -6.89 16.51
CA TYR A 141 -4.21 -6.19 17.36
C TYR A 141 -5.20 -5.32 16.56
N GLY A 142 -5.40 -5.64 15.27
CA GLY A 142 -6.32 -4.95 14.37
C GLY A 142 -7.36 -5.89 13.75
N PRO A 143 -8.36 -5.36 13.02
CA PRO A 143 -9.19 -6.19 12.17
C PRO A 143 -8.37 -6.76 11.01
N VAL A 144 -8.81 -7.89 10.46
CA VAL A 144 -8.28 -8.38 9.17
C VAL A 144 -8.93 -7.60 8.02
N VAL A 145 -10.24 -7.36 8.09
CA VAL A 145 -11.01 -6.60 7.08
C VAL A 145 -11.82 -5.52 7.78
N PHE A 146 -11.84 -4.30 7.21
CA PHE A 146 -12.67 -3.18 7.64
C PHE A 146 -13.36 -2.51 6.46
#